data_AF-A0A965F1F1-F1
#
_entry.id   AF-A0A965F1F1-F1
#
_cell.length_a   1.000
_cell.length_b   1.000
_cell.length_c   1.000
_cell.angle_alpha   90.00
_cell.angle_beta   90.00
_cell.angle_gamma   90.00
#
_symmetry.space_group_name_H-M   'P 1'
#
loop_
_entity.id
_entity.type
_entity.pdbx_description
1 polymer ?
#
loop_
_entity_poly.entity_id
_entity_poly.type
_entity_poly.pdbx_seq_one_letter_code
_entity_poly.pdbx_strand_id
1 'polypeptide(L)' 'MEIALAILTGLAIGAILGYVGAGGSMLAVPAFIYIFGFNPVQSTTAALIVVFIGAASGALPKLRKNEI' A
#
# COMPACT_ATOMS: atom_id res chain seq x y z
N MET A 1 14.63 -11.97 -18.91
CA MET A 1 14.11 -10.63 -19.29
C MET A 1 12.91 -10.24 -18.42
N GLU A 2 11.91 -11.11 -18.33
CA GLU A 2 10.68 -10.97 -17.50
C GLU A 2 10.94 -10.56 -16.03
N ILE A 3 11.82 -11.28 -15.33
CA ILE A 3 12.04 -11.08 -13.89
C ILE A 3 12.68 -9.72 -13.58
N ALA A 4 13.61 -9.27 -14.43
CA ALA A 4 14.26 -7.97 -14.26
C ALA A 4 13.24 -6.82 -14.41
N LEU A 5 12.31 -6.96 -15.36
CA LEU A 5 11.22 -6.02 -15.59
C LEU A 5 10.24 -6.00 -14.40
N ALA A 6 9.91 -7.17 -13.86
CA ALA A 6 9.06 -7.30 -12.66
C ALA A 6 9.69 -6.69 -11.40
N ILE A 7 11.01 -6.81 -11.24
CA ILE A 7 11.72 -6.17 -10.11
C ILE A 7 11.72 -4.65 -10.27
N LEU A 8 11.96 -4.14 -11.47
CA LEU A 8 12.01 -2.70 -11.74
C LEU A 8 10.65 -2.04 -11.52
N THR A 9 9.58 -2.67 -11.99
CA THR A 9 8.20 -2.19 -11.78
C THR A 9 7.77 -2.33 -10.33
N GLY A 10 8.12 -3.42 -9.65
CA GLY A 10 7.87 -3.59 -8.22
C GLY A 10 8.56 -2.54 -7.35
N LEU A 11 9.81 -2.18 -7.66
CA LEU A 11 10.53 -1.10 -7.00
C LEU A 11 9.90 0.26 -7.27
N ALA A 12 9.53 0.55 -8.52
CA ALA A 12 8.87 1.81 -8.86
C ALA A 12 7.51 1.95 -8.15
N ILE A 13 6.69 0.90 -8.16
CA ILE A 13 5.39 0.87 -7.48
C ILE A 13 5.57 0.98 -5.96
N GLY A 14 6.52 0.24 -5.38
CA GLY A 14 6.82 0.30 -3.94
C GLY A 14 7.34 1.67 -3.50
N ALA A 15 8.16 2.31 -4.33
CA ALA A 15 8.62 3.68 -4.10
C ALA A 15 7.45 4.68 -4.19
N ILE A 16 6.58 4.57 -5.18
CA ILE A 16 5.40 5.43 -5.33
C ILE A 16 4.43 5.23 -4.16
N LEU A 17 4.12 3.99 -3.77
CA LEU A 17 3.27 3.70 -2.61
C LEU A 17 3.90 4.22 -1.31
N GLY A 18 5.20 4.05 -1.14
CA GLY A 18 5.94 4.57 0.02
C GLY A 18 5.98 6.10 0.06
N TYR A 19 6.04 6.75 -1.11
CA TYR A 19 6.09 8.21 -1.27
C TYR A 19 4.72 8.87 -1.07
N VAL A 20 3.64 8.22 -1.52
CA VAL A 20 2.25 8.71 -1.35
C VAL A 20 1.82 8.64 0.13
N GLY A 21 2.51 7.87 0.97
CA GLY A 21 2.23 7.78 2.40
C GLY A 21 0.80 7.24 2.66
N ALA A 22 0.19 7.69 3.77
CA ALA A 22 -1.14 7.27 4.22
C ALA A 22 -2.28 7.47 3.18
N GLY A 23 -2.03 8.20 2.07
CA GLY A 23 -2.97 8.36 0.96
C GLY A 23 -3.11 7.16 0.03
N GLY A 24 -2.10 6.29 -0.08
CA GLY A 24 -2.14 5.11 -0.96
C GLY A 24 -3.21 4.09 -0.55
N SER A 25 -3.52 4.06 0.74
CA SER A 25 -4.59 3.28 1.36
C SER A 25 -6.00 3.65 0.87
N MET A 26 -6.23 4.90 0.45
CA MET A 26 -7.51 5.33 -0.12
C MET A 26 -7.78 4.62 -1.46
N LEU A 27 -6.71 4.29 -2.19
CA LEU A 27 -6.80 3.56 -3.45
C LEU A 27 -6.88 2.03 -3.26
N ALA A 28 -6.60 1.51 -2.05
CA ALA A 28 -6.57 0.06 -1.82
C ALA A 28 -7.92 -0.62 -2.04
N VAL A 29 -9.02 -0.02 -1.55
CA VAL A 29 -10.38 -0.56 -1.75
C VAL A 29 -10.75 -0.63 -3.24
N PRO A 30 -10.70 0.48 -4.02
CA PRO A 30 -11.01 0.42 -5.44
C PRO A 30 -9.99 -0.42 -6.23
N ALA A 31 -8.72 -0.49 -5.82
CA ALA A 31 -7.75 -1.39 -6.45
C ALA A 31 -8.16 -2.86 -6.29
N PHE A 32 -8.57 -3.30 -5.10
CA PHE A 32 -9.04 -4.67 -4.89
C PHE A 32 -10.31 -5.01 -5.68
N ILE A 33 -11.20 -4.03 -5.85
CA ILE A 33 -12.42 -4.22 -6.65
C ILE A 33 -12.11 -4.24 -8.15
N TYR A 34 -11.44 -3.20 -8.66
CA TYR A 34 -11.28 -3.01 -10.10
C TYR A 34 -10.12 -3.79 -10.73
N ILE A 35 -9.05 -4.05 -9.97
CA ILE A 35 -7.88 -4.78 -10.47
C ILE A 35 -8.00 -6.27 -10.15
N PHE A 36 -8.40 -6.59 -8.92
CA PHE A 36 -8.44 -7.98 -8.44
C PHE A 36 -9.84 -8.63 -8.47
N GLY A 37 -10.89 -7.87 -8.79
CA GLY A 37 -12.25 -8.39 -8.93
C GLY A 37 -12.87 -8.90 -7.63
N PHE A 38 -12.34 -8.48 -6.47
CA PHE A 38 -12.83 -8.95 -5.18
C PHE A 38 -14.21 -8.34 -4.86
N ASN A 39 -15.02 -9.09 -4.13
CA ASN A 39 -16.29 -8.58 -3.61
C ASN A 39 -16.03 -7.35 -2.71
N PRO A 40 -16.88 -6.31 -2.74
CA PRO A 40 -16.73 -5.12 -1.88
C PRO A 40 -16.46 -5.41 -0.41
N VAL A 41 -17.08 -6.44 0.16
CA VAL A 41 -16.87 -6.83 1.56
C VAL A 41 -15.44 -7.34 1.78
N GLN A 42 -14.98 -8.27 0.92
CA GLN A 42 -13.62 -8.83 0.99
C GLN A 42 -12.55 -7.76 0.72
N SER A 43 -12.81 -6.87 -0.24
CA SER A 43 -11.93 -5.75 -0.59
C SER A 43 -11.74 -4.79 0.57
N THR A 44 -12.81 -4.50 1.32
CA THR A 44 -12.75 -3.63 2.49
C THR A 44 -11.89 -4.25 3.59
N THR A 45 -12.08 -5.54 3.89
CA THR A 45 -11.26 -6.24 4.89
C THR A 45 -9.79 -6.28 4.49
N ALA A 46 -9.49 -6.62 3.22
CA ALA A 46 -8.11 -6.64 2.72
C ALA A 46 -7.48 -5.24 2.75
N ALA A 47 -8.23 -4.21 2.36
CA ALA A 47 -7.78 -2.82 2.41
C ALA A 47 -7.46 -2.39 3.83
N LEU A 48 -8.28 -2.71 4.84
CA LEU A 48 -8.01 -2.36 6.23
C LEU A 48 -6.67 -2.91 6.73
N ILE A 49 -6.33 -4.15 6.36
CA ILE A 49 -5.03 -4.75 6.72
C ILE A 49 -3.89 -4.00 6.05
N VAL A 50 -4.01 -3.70 4.76
CA VAL A 50 -3.00 -2.95 4.00
C VAL A 50 -2.83 -1.53 4.54
N VAL A 51 -3.94 -0.84 4.83
CA VAL A 51 -3.96 0.50 5.44
C VAL A 51 -3.28 0.47 6.80
N PHE A 52 -3.60 -0.52 7.64
CA PHE A 52 -3.02 -0.66 8.96
C PHE A 52 -1.49 -0.84 8.90
N ILE A 53 -1.00 -1.72 8.02
CA ILE A 53 0.44 -1.95 7.84
C ILE A 53 1.11 -0.70 7.26
N GLY A 54 0.50 -0.04 6.28
CA GLY A 54 1.00 1.20 5.70
C GLY A 54 1.10 2.31 6.74
N ALA A 55 0.04 2.53 7.52
CA ALA A 55 0.01 3.50 8.61
C ALA A 55 1.05 3.18 9.69
N ALA A 56 1.16 1.90 10.10
CA ALA A 56 2.17 1.46 11.06
C ALA A 56 3.59 1.70 10.54
N SER A 57 3.86 1.41 9.26
CA SER A 57 5.17 1.62 8.63
C SER A 57 5.55 3.10 8.54
N GLY A 58 4.58 4.00 8.37
CA GLY A 58 4.81 5.46 8.38
C GLY A 58 4.87 6.05 9.80
N ALA A 59 4.14 5.47 10.74
CA ALA A 59 4.12 5.90 12.14
C ALA A 59 5.38 5.47 12.89
N LEU A 60 5.88 4.24 12.70
CA LEU A 60 7.05 3.70 13.41
C LEU A 60 8.30 4.59 13.32
N PRO A 61 8.70 5.11 12.13
CA PRO A 61 9.85 5.99 11.99
C PRO A 61 9.63 7.36 12.65
N LYS A 62 8.42 7.91 12.59
CA LYS A 62 8.06 9.18 13.24
C LYS A 62 8.06 9.06 14.76
N LEU A 63 7.52 7.96 15.29
CA LEU A 63 7.58 7.63 16.71
C LEU A 63 9.02 7.53 17.21
N ARG A 64 9.89 6.86 16.44
CA ARG A 64 11.32 6.73 16.76
C ARG A 64 12.08 8.05 16.76
N LYS A 65 11.60 9.05 16.01
CA LYS A 65 12.18 10.40 15.98
C LYS A 65 11.62 11.35 17.04
N ASN A 66 10.65 10.94 17.86
CA ASN A 66 9.94 11.83 18.80
C ASN A 66 9.32 13.07 18.12
N GLU A 67 8.97 12.97 16.83
CA GLU A 67 8.37 14.06 16.04
C GLU A 67 6.83 13.90 15.94
N ILE A 68 6.20 13.28 16.94
CA ILE A 68 4.74 13.16 17.06
C ILE A 68 4.17 14.17 18.05
#